data_AF-A0A4R1BCB4-F1
#
_entry.id   AF-A0A4R1BCB4-F1
#
_cell.length_a   1.000
_cell.length_b   1.000
_cell.length_c   1.000
_cell.angle_alpha   90.00
_cell.angle_beta   90.00
_cell.angle_gamma   90.00
#
_symmetry.space_group_name_H-M   'P 1'
#
loop_
_entity.id
_entity.type
_entity.pdbx_description
1 polymer ?
#
loop_
_entity_poly.entity_id
_entity_poly.type
_entity_poly.pdbx_seq_one_letter_code
_entity_poly.pdbx_strand_id
1 'polypeptide(L)'
;MKRIFIMLSCCWMGTNLSAQNMLVEELHGPVSSNEVASFKAFVGHTQPSLDNIGNDWVYGGSGSTMEALGMMYETTNDTSILNKMIRFADVALHIRNDADTGRVLWTGKRELCWPNKAVNAEDAGYSGSENGDVIAHIAYCAQLVIRNKKLWNHPVSIGDAYQFGGTYLARAKKYIAELNRTIDRYILPNFIQKNSYRFYWPQNEKWQALGARYKKDAGKPIPWNQQAMLAGGFQRLAECHELLKEQVQRVALYDRIVKAYSDWFISQLVPYEAGGHTCYKWSYAVNDTALKYMEDQGHGGYDVWGICRAYYRKAYGVGNDVMQRLANTVHYVMYQGNGLFSKRVDGKNGTQKYLGASYLCLAGFQPELYDILASADLEQAKTKANYFAQIIFSRQQLALNAKLEK
;
A
#
# COMPACT_ATOMS: atom_id res chain seq x y z
N MET A 1 12.73 -4.41 71.10
CA MET A 1 12.34 -5.13 69.87
C MET A 1 11.61 -4.17 68.94
N LYS A 2 12.31 -3.60 67.95
CA LYS A 2 11.74 -2.82 66.85
C LYS A 2 12.19 -3.48 65.56
N ARG A 3 11.24 -4.02 64.77
CA ARG A 3 11.50 -4.62 63.46
C ARG A 3 11.58 -3.50 62.43
N ILE A 4 12.72 -3.39 61.75
CA ILE A 4 12.93 -2.53 60.59
C ILE A 4 12.52 -3.35 59.36
N PHE A 5 11.51 -2.88 58.63
CA PHE A 5 11.16 -3.39 57.30
C PHE A 5 12.04 -2.67 56.27
N ILE A 6 12.89 -3.41 55.56
CA ILE A 6 13.61 -2.92 54.39
C ILE A 6 12.71 -3.20 53.17
N MET A 7 12.11 -2.15 52.61
CA MET A 7 11.49 -2.20 51.29
C MET A 7 12.61 -2.19 50.24
N LEU A 8 12.84 -3.32 49.57
CA LEU A 8 13.59 -3.35 48.32
C LEU A 8 12.70 -2.74 47.22
N SER A 9 13.05 -1.53 46.79
CA SER A 9 12.53 -0.96 45.54
C SER A 9 13.22 -1.68 44.38
N CYS A 10 12.49 -2.55 43.69
CA CYS A 10 12.89 -3.04 42.37
C CYS A 10 12.78 -1.88 41.37
N CYS A 11 13.88 -1.15 41.17
CA CYS A 11 14.05 -0.32 39.99
C CYS A 11 14.03 -1.22 38.75
N TRP A 12 12.87 -1.29 38.08
CA TRP A 12 12.81 -1.70 36.68
C TRP A 12 13.64 -0.70 35.87
N MET A 13 14.90 -1.07 35.60
CA MET A 13 15.64 -0.46 34.51
C MET A 13 14.99 -0.92 33.21
N GLY A 14 13.97 -0.18 32.76
CA GLY A 14 13.52 -0.25 31.39
C GLY A 14 14.67 0.20 30.50
N THR A 15 15.42 -0.75 29.96
CA THR A 15 16.30 -0.45 28.82
C THR A 15 15.39 -0.06 27.67
N ASN A 16 15.29 1.25 27.40
CA ASN A 16 14.87 1.74 26.08
C ASN A 16 15.91 1.26 25.08
N LEU A 17 15.77 0.02 24.61
CA LEU A 17 16.47 -0.47 23.43
C LEU A 17 16.01 0.41 22.27
N SER A 18 16.85 1.34 21.85
CA SER A 18 16.68 2.07 20.59
C SER A 18 16.41 1.03 19.50
N ALA A 19 15.38 1.26 18.67
CA ALA A 19 15.13 0.42 17.50
C ALA A 19 16.42 0.33 16.69
N GLN A 20 16.87 -0.89 16.40
CA GLN A 20 18.09 -1.12 15.64
C GLN A 20 17.86 -0.65 14.19
N ASN A 21 18.73 0.23 13.68
CA ASN A 21 18.65 0.67 12.29
C ASN A 21 18.78 -0.54 11.34
N MET A 22 18.00 -0.55 10.27
CA MET A 22 18.17 -1.51 9.18
C MET A 22 19.41 -1.16 8.35
N LEU A 23 20.03 -2.18 7.77
CA LEU A 23 21.28 -2.08 7.02
C LEU A 23 21.07 -2.55 5.59
N VAL A 24 21.31 -1.67 4.62
CA VAL A 24 21.53 -2.03 3.20
C VAL A 24 23.04 -2.09 3.02
N GLU A 25 23.60 -3.27 2.73
CA GLU A 25 25.06 -3.44 2.61
C GLU A 25 25.56 -2.98 1.25
N GLU A 26 24.84 -3.34 0.19
CA GLU A 26 25.21 -3.05 -1.19
C GLU A 26 23.94 -2.69 -1.99
N LEU A 27 24.06 -1.83 -3.00
CA LEU A 27 22.92 -1.58 -3.90
C LEU A 27 22.78 -2.66 -4.97
N HIS A 28 23.81 -3.47 -5.21
CA HIS A 28 23.81 -4.52 -6.22
C HIS A 28 24.18 -5.87 -5.64
N GLY A 29 23.87 -6.93 -6.40
CA GLY A 29 24.14 -8.30 -6.01
C GLY A 29 23.01 -8.95 -5.20
N PRO A 30 23.24 -10.18 -4.72
CA PRO A 30 22.23 -10.92 -3.97
C PRO A 30 21.94 -10.29 -2.61
N VAL A 31 20.72 -10.49 -2.11
CA VAL A 31 20.35 -10.08 -0.76
C VAL A 31 21.14 -10.89 0.27
N SER A 32 21.79 -10.20 1.20
CA SER A 32 22.63 -10.83 2.20
C SER A 32 21.83 -11.30 3.43
N SER A 33 22.39 -12.24 4.18
CA SER A 33 21.83 -12.65 5.47
C SER A 33 21.82 -11.52 6.50
N ASN A 34 22.77 -10.59 6.44
CA ASN A 34 22.86 -9.46 7.37
C ASN A 34 21.74 -8.45 7.12
N GLU A 35 21.44 -8.17 5.86
CA GLU A 35 20.32 -7.30 5.47
C GLU A 35 18.99 -7.90 5.97
N VAL A 36 18.77 -9.19 5.74
CA VAL A 36 17.58 -9.91 6.24
C VAL A 36 17.52 -9.92 7.76
N ALA A 37 18.63 -10.16 8.45
CA ALA A 37 18.69 -10.14 9.91
C ALA A 37 18.38 -8.74 10.48
N SER A 38 18.92 -7.68 9.87
CA SER A 38 18.68 -6.29 10.29
C SER A 38 17.20 -5.90 10.12
N PHE A 39 16.57 -6.32 9.01
CA PHE A 39 15.15 -6.12 8.79
C PHE A 39 14.32 -6.84 9.84
N LYS A 40 14.62 -8.11 10.11
CA LYS A 40 13.92 -8.92 11.11
C LYS A 40 14.05 -8.33 12.52
N ALA A 41 15.23 -7.84 12.88
CA ALA A 41 15.46 -7.14 14.14
C ALA A 41 14.57 -5.88 14.24
N PHE A 42 14.58 -5.04 13.20
CA PHE A 42 13.76 -3.83 13.14
C PHE A 42 12.26 -4.15 13.26
N VAL A 43 11.72 -5.00 12.38
CA VAL A 43 10.28 -5.32 12.40
C VAL A 43 9.89 -6.14 13.64
N GLY A 44 10.83 -6.83 14.28
CA GLY A 44 10.63 -7.50 15.57
C GLY A 44 10.02 -6.59 16.62
N HIS A 45 10.47 -5.33 16.67
CA HIS A 45 10.01 -4.31 17.61
C HIS A 45 8.73 -3.58 17.17
N THR A 46 8.38 -3.62 15.89
CA THR A 46 7.15 -2.99 15.38
C THR A 46 5.89 -3.69 15.89
N GLN A 47 4.87 -2.90 16.22
CA GLN A 47 3.55 -3.36 16.65
C GLN A 47 2.48 -2.87 15.68
N PRO A 48 1.48 -3.69 15.34
CA PRO A 48 0.35 -3.23 14.56
C PRO A 48 -0.47 -2.22 15.39
N SER A 49 -0.95 -1.15 14.74
CA SER A 49 -1.84 -0.17 15.36
C SER A 49 -3.19 -0.80 15.70
N LEU A 50 -3.82 -0.32 16.77
CA LEU A 50 -5.14 -0.79 17.21
C LEU A 50 -6.30 -0.01 16.57
N ASP A 51 -6.00 0.96 15.72
CA ASP A 51 -6.97 1.72 14.95
C ASP A 51 -6.38 2.18 13.60
N ASN A 52 -7.22 2.76 12.74
CA ASN A 52 -6.80 3.36 11.47
C ASN A 52 -6.78 4.91 11.54
N ILE A 53 -6.72 5.50 12.74
CA ILE A 53 -6.74 6.95 12.89
C ILE A 53 -5.51 7.54 12.20
N GLY A 54 -5.73 8.58 11.40
CA GLY A 54 -4.64 9.21 10.65
C GLY A 54 -4.08 8.33 9.53
N ASN A 55 -4.83 7.32 9.07
CA ASN A 55 -4.46 6.40 7.98
C ASN A 55 -3.28 5.48 8.31
N ASP A 56 -3.18 5.03 9.56
CA ASP A 56 -2.06 4.18 9.98
C ASP A 56 -1.96 2.85 9.20
N TRP A 57 -3.10 2.26 8.84
CA TRP A 57 -3.17 1.02 8.05
C TRP A 57 -3.10 1.24 6.53
N VAL A 58 -2.79 2.46 6.10
CA VAL A 58 -2.68 2.86 4.69
C VAL A 58 -1.22 3.24 4.43
N TYR A 59 -0.88 4.54 4.49
CA TYR A 59 0.47 5.05 4.34
C TYR A 59 1.19 5.30 5.67
N GLY A 60 0.53 5.07 6.81
CA GLY A 60 1.17 5.19 8.12
C GLY A 60 2.02 3.96 8.48
N GLY A 61 2.29 3.79 9.78
CA GLY A 61 3.28 2.83 10.27
C GLY A 61 2.90 1.39 9.98
N SER A 62 1.65 1.00 10.25
CA SER A 62 1.19 -0.37 10.09
C SER A 62 1.06 -0.78 8.62
N GLY A 63 0.46 0.05 7.78
CA GLY A 63 0.32 -0.23 6.34
C GLY A 63 1.68 -0.30 5.65
N SER A 64 2.58 0.66 5.91
CA SER A 64 3.95 0.65 5.39
C SER A 64 4.74 -0.59 5.83
N THR A 65 4.57 -1.02 7.08
CA THR A 65 5.22 -2.23 7.61
C THR A 65 4.66 -3.50 6.97
N MET A 66 3.34 -3.60 6.75
CA MET A 66 2.73 -4.74 6.07
C MET A 66 3.25 -4.90 4.65
N GLU A 67 3.31 -3.82 3.87
CA GLU A 67 3.85 -3.89 2.52
C GLU A 67 5.30 -4.35 2.52
N ALA A 68 6.12 -3.81 3.43
CA ALA A 68 7.52 -4.19 3.59
C ALA A 68 7.71 -5.67 3.94
N LEU A 69 6.90 -6.19 4.87
CA LEU A 69 6.92 -7.60 5.24
C LEU A 69 6.59 -8.50 4.04
N GLY A 70 5.60 -8.11 3.24
CA GLY A 70 5.26 -8.84 2.02
C GLY A 70 6.40 -8.87 1.01
N MET A 71 6.98 -7.72 0.69
CA MET A 71 8.13 -7.61 -0.23
C MET A 71 9.37 -8.39 0.24
N MET A 72 9.66 -8.36 1.54
CA MET A 72 10.76 -9.13 2.11
C MET A 72 10.47 -10.63 2.12
N TYR A 73 9.22 -11.05 2.31
CA TYR A 73 8.86 -12.46 2.16
C TYR A 73 9.00 -12.93 0.71
N GLU A 74 8.54 -12.16 -0.29
CA GLU A 74 8.75 -12.52 -1.71
C GLU A 74 10.23 -12.66 -2.05
N THR A 75 11.07 -11.80 -1.47
CA THR A 75 12.51 -11.81 -1.71
C THR A 75 13.22 -12.99 -1.04
N THR A 76 12.81 -13.39 0.17
CA THR A 76 13.57 -14.31 1.02
C THR A 76 12.92 -15.68 1.20
N ASN A 77 11.62 -15.78 0.98
CA ASN A 77 10.76 -16.90 1.41
C ASN A 77 10.85 -17.23 2.92
N ASP A 78 11.32 -16.30 3.77
CA ASP A 78 11.43 -16.53 5.21
C ASP A 78 10.05 -16.54 5.88
N THR A 79 9.63 -17.72 6.33
CA THR A 79 8.30 -17.93 6.92
C THR A 79 8.10 -17.14 8.23
N SER A 80 9.17 -16.78 8.95
CA SER A 80 9.04 -15.92 10.14
C SER A 80 8.62 -14.49 9.78
N ILE A 81 9.03 -13.98 8.60
CA ILE A 81 8.58 -12.69 8.07
C ILE A 81 7.10 -12.78 7.69
N LEU A 82 6.68 -13.86 7.01
CA LEU A 82 5.27 -14.09 6.68
C LEU A 82 4.40 -14.16 7.95
N ASN A 83 4.86 -14.85 9.00
CA ASN A 83 4.14 -14.93 10.27
C ASN A 83 3.97 -13.56 10.95
N LYS A 84 4.97 -12.69 10.85
CA LYS A 84 4.85 -11.30 11.31
C LYS A 84 3.81 -10.53 10.48
N MET A 85 3.77 -10.73 9.15
CA MET A 85 2.74 -10.14 8.29
C MET A 85 1.33 -10.65 8.64
N ILE A 86 1.19 -11.95 8.91
CA ILE A 86 -0.08 -12.56 9.34
C ILE A 86 -0.55 -11.92 10.63
N ARG A 87 0.33 -11.67 11.61
CA ARG A 87 -0.03 -10.95 12.85
C ARG A 87 -0.58 -9.55 12.57
N PHE A 88 0.00 -8.83 11.61
CA PHE A 88 -0.51 -7.51 11.23
C PHE A 88 -1.86 -7.63 10.53
N ALA A 89 -2.02 -8.57 9.59
CA ALA A 89 -3.28 -8.82 8.90
C ALA A 89 -4.41 -9.24 9.87
N ASP A 90 -4.09 -10.07 10.86
CA ASP A 90 -4.96 -10.47 11.96
C ASP A 90 -5.49 -9.25 12.71
N VAL A 91 -4.59 -8.38 13.17
CA VAL A 91 -5.00 -7.17 13.91
C VAL A 91 -5.78 -6.22 13.01
N ALA A 92 -5.30 -5.95 11.80
CA ALA A 92 -5.99 -5.09 10.84
C ALA A 92 -7.44 -5.57 10.63
N LEU A 93 -7.65 -6.86 10.39
CA LEU A 93 -9.00 -7.40 10.19
C LEU A 93 -9.82 -7.36 11.48
N HIS A 94 -9.21 -7.66 12.63
CA HIS A 94 -9.89 -7.64 13.93
C HIS A 94 -10.41 -6.25 14.31
N ILE A 95 -9.62 -5.19 14.05
CA ILE A 95 -10.01 -3.81 14.38
C ILE A 95 -10.99 -3.19 13.37
N ARG A 96 -11.33 -3.92 12.30
CA ARG A 96 -12.33 -3.46 11.33
C ARG A 96 -13.62 -3.15 12.09
N ASN A 97 -14.25 -2.04 11.74
CA ASN A 97 -15.47 -1.57 12.38
C ASN A 97 -16.52 -2.69 12.41
N ASP A 98 -16.92 -3.04 13.62
CA ASP A 98 -17.86 -4.11 13.87
C ASP A 98 -19.29 -3.72 13.49
N ALA A 99 -20.04 -4.65 12.91
CA ALA A 99 -21.38 -4.36 12.39
C ALA A 99 -22.43 -4.15 13.49
N ASP A 100 -22.18 -4.64 14.71
CA ASP A 100 -23.13 -4.59 15.81
C ASP A 100 -22.72 -3.53 16.85
N THR A 101 -21.42 -3.40 17.11
CA THR A 101 -20.83 -2.60 18.19
C THR A 101 -19.92 -1.47 17.70
N GLY A 102 -19.41 -1.52 16.47
CA GLY A 102 -18.53 -0.49 15.88
C GLY A 102 -19.25 0.82 15.63
N ARG A 103 -18.60 1.94 15.30
CA ARG A 103 -19.28 3.24 15.13
C ARG A 103 -20.23 3.32 13.93
N VAL A 104 -21.27 4.14 14.06
CA VAL A 104 -22.16 4.54 12.95
C VAL A 104 -21.41 5.55 12.08
N LEU A 105 -21.45 5.34 10.76
CA LEU A 105 -20.74 6.16 9.78
C LEU A 105 -21.71 6.99 8.95
N TRP A 106 -21.17 7.73 7.98
CA TRP A 106 -21.95 8.58 7.07
C TRP A 106 -23.05 7.83 6.31
N THR A 107 -22.98 6.51 6.15
CA THR A 107 -24.08 5.73 5.56
C THR A 107 -25.32 5.66 6.46
N GLY A 108 -25.19 6.04 7.73
CA GLY A 108 -26.17 5.86 8.80
C GLY A 108 -26.17 4.45 9.38
N LYS A 109 -25.17 3.63 9.05
CA LYS A 109 -25.01 2.25 9.54
C LYS A 109 -23.63 2.05 10.13
N ARG A 110 -23.47 0.96 10.90
CA ARG A 110 -22.17 0.42 11.28
C ARG A 110 -21.66 -0.44 10.13
N GLU A 111 -20.78 0.11 9.31
CA GLU A 111 -20.27 -0.56 8.10
C GLU A 111 -19.00 -1.36 8.39
N LEU A 112 -18.78 -2.43 7.64
CA LEU A 112 -17.56 -3.24 7.70
C LEU A 112 -16.40 -2.52 6.99
N CYS A 113 -15.77 -1.56 7.65
CA CYS A 113 -14.69 -0.75 7.09
C CYS A 113 -13.72 -0.28 8.19
N TRP A 114 -12.69 0.49 7.85
CA TRP A 114 -11.67 1.03 8.76
C TRP A 114 -11.74 2.55 8.78
N PRO A 115 -12.63 3.14 9.58
CA PRO A 115 -12.77 4.58 9.61
C PRO A 115 -11.53 5.18 10.28
N ASN A 116 -11.05 6.29 9.73
CA ASN A 116 -9.71 6.83 9.94
C ASN A 116 -9.70 8.18 10.66
N LYS A 117 -10.86 8.64 11.10
CA LYS A 117 -11.01 9.83 11.93
C LYS A 117 -11.07 9.46 13.41
N ALA A 118 -10.56 10.34 14.26
CA ALA A 118 -10.77 10.24 15.70
C ALA A 118 -12.27 10.26 16.01
N VAL A 119 -12.68 9.54 17.07
CA VAL A 119 -14.10 9.37 17.42
C VAL A 119 -14.81 10.67 17.81
N ASN A 120 -14.03 11.69 18.20
CA ASN A 120 -14.49 13.02 18.58
C ASN A 120 -14.27 14.09 17.50
N ALA A 121 -13.79 13.72 16.31
CA ALA A 121 -13.65 14.65 15.20
C ALA A 121 -15.03 15.08 14.68
N GLU A 122 -15.13 16.29 14.13
CA GLU A 122 -16.36 16.79 13.50
C GLU A 122 -16.83 15.85 12.37
N ASP A 123 -15.88 15.26 11.65
CA ASP A 123 -16.13 14.29 10.59
C ASP A 123 -15.89 12.84 11.05
N ALA A 124 -16.10 12.51 12.33
CA ALA A 124 -15.87 11.16 12.88
C ALA A 124 -16.63 10.03 12.16
N GLY A 125 -17.71 10.35 11.45
CA GLY A 125 -18.47 9.42 10.61
C GLY A 125 -17.84 9.12 9.25
N TYR A 126 -16.72 9.78 8.90
CA TYR A 126 -16.02 9.56 7.63
C TYR A 126 -15.29 8.21 7.60
N SER A 127 -15.40 7.56 6.44
CA SER A 127 -14.54 6.46 6.02
C SER A 127 -14.56 6.45 4.49
N GLY A 128 -13.40 6.47 3.84
CA GLY A 128 -13.34 6.74 2.40
C GLY A 128 -12.60 5.68 1.60
N SER A 129 -11.89 6.17 0.59
CA SER A 129 -11.07 5.41 -0.36
C SER A 129 -9.95 4.60 0.33
N GLU A 130 -9.51 5.04 1.50
CA GLU A 130 -8.41 4.46 2.27
C GLU A 130 -8.65 2.99 2.64
N ASN A 131 -9.91 2.58 2.74
CA ASN A 131 -10.30 1.19 2.94
C ASN A 131 -9.74 0.26 1.86
N GLY A 132 -9.59 0.75 0.63
CA GLY A 132 -9.03 -0.02 -0.48
C GLY A 132 -7.62 -0.52 -0.19
N ASP A 133 -6.79 0.33 0.42
CA ASP A 133 -5.39 -0.01 0.71
C ASP A 133 -5.29 -0.98 1.88
N VAL A 134 -6.12 -0.79 2.92
CA VAL A 134 -6.21 -1.75 4.03
C VAL A 134 -6.60 -3.14 3.51
N ILE A 135 -7.56 -3.20 2.58
CA ILE A 135 -7.94 -4.44 1.88
C ILE A 135 -6.75 -4.98 1.09
N ALA A 136 -6.03 -4.13 0.36
CA ALA A 136 -4.89 -4.53 -0.46
C ALA A 136 -3.79 -5.19 0.39
N HIS A 137 -3.44 -4.63 1.55
CA HIS A 137 -2.40 -5.20 2.42
C HIS A 137 -2.79 -6.56 3.01
N ILE A 138 -4.03 -6.70 3.50
CA ILE A 138 -4.52 -7.97 4.04
C ILE A 138 -4.64 -9.02 2.92
N ALA A 139 -5.15 -8.64 1.74
CA ALA A 139 -5.23 -9.53 0.58
C ALA A 139 -3.84 -9.92 0.06
N TYR A 140 -2.85 -9.03 0.14
CA TYR A 140 -1.47 -9.35 -0.23
C TYR A 140 -0.91 -10.46 0.70
N CYS A 141 -1.16 -10.39 2.00
CA CYS A 141 -0.81 -11.46 2.93
C CYS A 141 -1.45 -12.80 2.53
N ALA A 142 -2.75 -12.81 2.21
CA ALA A 142 -3.45 -14.01 1.75
C ALA A 142 -2.87 -14.55 0.44
N GLN A 143 -2.53 -13.67 -0.51
CA GLN A 143 -1.93 -14.03 -1.79
C GLN A 143 -0.60 -14.77 -1.60
N LEU A 144 0.28 -14.27 -0.73
CA LEU A 144 1.58 -14.88 -0.45
C LEU A 144 1.42 -16.30 0.11
N VAL A 145 0.46 -16.51 1.00
CA VAL A 145 0.10 -17.83 1.50
C VAL A 145 -0.41 -18.74 0.37
N ILE A 146 -1.31 -18.26 -0.48
CA ILE A 146 -1.92 -19.06 -1.55
C ILE A 146 -0.87 -19.48 -2.58
N ARG A 147 0.06 -18.60 -2.94
CA ARG A 147 1.19 -18.90 -3.83
C ARG A 147 2.08 -20.01 -3.27
N ASN A 148 2.28 -20.04 -1.94
CA ASN A 148 3.10 -21.06 -1.30
C ASN A 148 2.28 -22.27 -0.79
N LYS A 149 1.93 -23.16 -1.72
CA LYS A 149 1.16 -24.39 -1.43
C LYS A 149 1.77 -25.29 -0.38
N LYS A 150 3.09 -25.24 -0.18
CA LYS A 150 3.78 -26.05 0.83
C LYS A 150 3.36 -25.67 2.24
N LEU A 151 2.88 -24.45 2.48
CA LEU A 151 2.46 -23.98 3.81
C LEU A 151 1.01 -24.31 4.16
N TRP A 152 0.16 -24.62 3.17
CA TRP A 152 -1.31 -24.57 3.32
C TRP A 152 -1.87 -25.32 4.53
N ASN A 153 -1.37 -26.54 4.77
CA ASN A 153 -1.87 -27.42 5.83
C ASN A 153 -1.07 -27.31 7.13
N HIS A 154 -0.02 -26.49 7.16
CA HIS A 154 0.76 -26.30 8.38
C HIS A 154 0.04 -25.34 9.33
N PRO A 155 0.18 -25.55 10.65
CA PRO A 155 -0.29 -24.58 11.62
C PRO A 155 0.48 -23.27 11.49
N VAL A 156 -0.21 -22.15 11.67
CA VAL A 156 0.43 -20.83 11.77
C VAL A 156 1.08 -20.73 13.16
N SER A 157 2.40 -20.48 13.22
CA SER A 157 3.15 -20.61 14.48
C SER A 157 2.84 -19.53 15.52
N ILE A 158 2.17 -18.43 15.14
CA ILE A 158 1.77 -17.35 16.05
C ILE A 158 0.44 -17.62 16.78
N GLY A 159 -0.18 -18.78 16.54
CA GLY A 159 -1.50 -19.12 17.09
C GLY A 159 -2.67 -18.51 16.31
N ASP A 160 -3.86 -18.52 16.91
CA ASP A 160 -5.11 -18.08 16.28
C ASP A 160 -6.01 -17.33 17.27
N ALA A 161 -5.49 -16.21 17.82
CA ALA A 161 -6.16 -15.45 18.87
C ALA A 161 -7.55 -14.91 18.47
N TYR A 162 -7.74 -14.61 17.18
CA TYR A 162 -8.99 -14.06 16.64
C TYR A 162 -9.85 -15.11 15.91
N GLN A 163 -9.49 -16.39 15.98
CA GLN A 163 -10.22 -17.49 15.37
C GLN A 163 -10.44 -17.31 13.86
N PHE A 164 -9.42 -16.80 13.18
CA PHE A 164 -9.44 -16.62 11.72
C PHE A 164 -8.93 -17.86 10.96
N GLY A 165 -8.40 -18.87 11.66
CA GLY A 165 -8.07 -20.18 11.11
C GLY A 165 -6.68 -20.66 11.56
N GLY A 166 -6.58 -21.86 12.11
CA GLY A 166 -5.33 -22.39 12.66
C GLY A 166 -4.24 -22.72 11.63
N THR A 167 -4.60 -22.94 10.36
CA THR A 167 -3.64 -23.21 9.26
C THR A 167 -3.49 -22.03 8.32
N TYR A 168 -2.37 -21.97 7.59
CA TYR A 168 -2.13 -20.87 6.64
C TYR A 168 -3.27 -20.73 5.62
N LEU A 169 -3.70 -21.83 4.98
CA LEU A 169 -4.76 -21.74 3.96
C LEU A 169 -6.10 -21.32 4.58
N ALA A 170 -6.45 -21.86 5.76
CA ALA A 170 -7.69 -21.47 6.44
C ALA A 170 -7.69 -19.97 6.75
N ARG A 171 -6.57 -19.45 7.26
CA ARG A 171 -6.37 -18.02 7.54
C ARG A 171 -6.52 -17.16 6.29
N ALA A 172 -5.84 -17.52 5.20
CA ALA A 172 -5.91 -16.80 3.94
C ALA A 172 -7.33 -16.78 3.35
N LYS A 173 -8.05 -17.91 3.38
CA LYS A 173 -9.45 -17.99 2.93
C LYS A 173 -10.37 -17.13 3.79
N LYS A 174 -10.16 -17.10 5.12
CA LYS A 174 -10.92 -16.23 6.02
C LYS A 174 -10.70 -14.75 5.71
N TYR A 175 -9.46 -14.33 5.49
CA TYR A 175 -9.16 -12.96 5.06
C TYR A 175 -9.92 -12.60 3.79
N ILE A 176 -9.79 -13.39 2.72
CA ILE A 176 -10.47 -13.14 1.45
C ILE A 176 -11.99 -13.05 1.62
N ALA A 177 -12.59 -13.97 2.37
CA ALA A 177 -14.02 -13.95 2.65
C ALA A 177 -14.47 -12.67 3.36
N GLU A 178 -13.75 -12.25 4.39
CA GLU A 178 -14.09 -11.03 5.13
C GLU A 178 -13.86 -9.76 4.30
N LEU A 179 -12.77 -9.68 3.54
CA LEU A 179 -12.49 -8.54 2.67
C LEU A 179 -13.54 -8.39 1.56
N ASN A 180 -14.00 -9.50 0.97
CA ASN A 180 -15.12 -9.50 0.04
C ASN A 180 -16.39 -8.92 0.69
N ARG A 181 -16.68 -9.22 1.97
CA ARG A 181 -17.83 -8.63 2.67
C ARG A 181 -17.72 -7.10 2.79
N THR A 182 -16.51 -6.56 2.99
CA THR A 182 -16.29 -5.11 2.95
C THR A 182 -16.53 -4.56 1.54
N ILE A 183 -15.98 -5.20 0.51
CA ILE A 183 -16.20 -4.77 -0.88
C ILE A 183 -17.68 -4.75 -1.23
N ASP A 184 -18.40 -5.84 -0.93
CA ASP A 184 -19.79 -6.04 -1.32
C ASP A 184 -20.75 -5.10 -0.57
N ARG A 185 -20.54 -4.93 0.74
CA ARG A 185 -21.46 -4.15 1.59
C ARG A 185 -21.15 -2.66 1.60
N TYR A 186 -19.87 -2.29 1.43
CA TYR A 186 -19.42 -0.93 1.65
C TYR A 186 -18.80 -0.28 0.41
N ILE A 187 -17.86 -0.93 -0.28
CA ILE A 187 -17.13 -0.25 -1.36
C ILE A 187 -17.95 -0.15 -2.65
N LEU A 188 -18.43 -1.29 -3.18
CA LEU A 188 -19.22 -1.35 -4.41
C LEU A 188 -20.44 -0.42 -4.42
N PRO A 189 -21.31 -0.39 -3.38
CA PRO A 189 -22.51 0.43 -3.42
C PRO A 189 -22.25 1.93 -3.26
N ASN A 190 -21.11 2.33 -2.69
CA ASN A 190 -20.87 3.71 -2.28
C ASN A 190 -19.85 4.47 -3.13
N PHE A 191 -18.84 3.79 -3.70
CA PHE A 191 -17.73 4.45 -4.39
C PHE A 191 -17.60 4.07 -5.87
N ILE A 192 -18.38 3.11 -6.37
CA ILE A 192 -18.34 2.69 -7.78
C ILE A 192 -19.59 3.16 -8.52
N GLN A 193 -19.39 3.87 -9.63
CA GLN A 193 -20.49 4.17 -10.54
C GLN A 193 -20.81 2.95 -11.42
N LYS A 194 -22.04 2.43 -11.33
CA LYS A 194 -22.45 1.15 -11.96
C LYS A 194 -22.18 1.03 -13.46
N ASN A 195 -22.32 2.10 -14.23
CA ASN A 195 -22.22 2.03 -15.70
C ASN A 195 -20.78 2.14 -16.21
N SER A 196 -19.95 2.94 -15.54
CA SER A 196 -18.58 3.23 -15.97
C SER A 196 -17.53 2.42 -15.20
N TYR A 197 -17.93 1.82 -14.08
CA TYR A 197 -17.04 1.16 -13.10
C TYR A 197 -15.98 2.11 -12.49
N ARG A 198 -16.15 3.42 -12.66
CA ARG A 198 -15.22 4.44 -12.17
C ARG A 198 -15.50 4.81 -10.72
N PHE A 199 -14.46 5.31 -10.07
CA PHE A 199 -14.47 5.70 -8.67
C PHE A 199 -14.96 7.15 -8.47
N TYR A 200 -16.02 7.31 -7.67
CA TYR A 200 -16.63 8.61 -7.37
C TYR A 200 -16.93 8.75 -5.87
N TRP A 201 -16.84 9.97 -5.36
CA TRP A 201 -17.35 10.26 -4.03
C TRP A 201 -18.89 10.13 -3.99
N PRO A 202 -19.46 9.63 -2.88
CA PRO A 202 -20.90 9.50 -2.76
C PRO A 202 -21.61 10.84 -3.00
N GLN A 203 -22.66 10.82 -3.83
CA GLN A 203 -23.50 11.98 -4.11
C GLN A 203 -24.83 11.86 -3.37
N ASN A 204 -24.80 12.03 -2.04
CA ASN A 204 -26.01 12.03 -1.22
C ASN A 204 -25.87 12.97 -0.01
N GLU A 205 -27.00 13.32 0.59
CA GLU A 205 -27.06 14.27 1.72
C GLU A 205 -26.25 13.80 2.92
N LYS A 206 -26.21 12.48 3.20
CA LYS A 206 -25.48 11.96 4.37
C LYS A 206 -23.97 12.13 4.23
N TRP A 207 -23.43 11.96 3.02
CA TRP A 207 -22.03 12.26 2.73
C TRP A 207 -21.75 13.76 2.86
N GLN A 208 -22.63 14.60 2.31
CA GLN A 208 -22.49 16.05 2.38
C GLN A 208 -22.58 16.59 3.82
N ALA A 209 -23.30 15.89 4.70
CA ALA A 209 -23.46 16.23 6.11
C ALA A 209 -22.17 16.06 6.93
N LEU A 210 -21.13 15.43 6.39
CA LEU A 210 -19.81 15.35 7.04
C LEU A 210 -19.07 16.70 7.07
N GLY A 211 -19.54 17.71 6.33
CA GLY A 211 -19.00 19.07 6.36
C GLY A 211 -18.70 19.66 4.97
N ALA A 212 -18.27 20.93 4.95
CA ALA A 212 -18.14 21.74 3.74
C ALA A 212 -17.22 21.10 2.67
N ARG A 213 -16.13 20.43 3.10
CA ARG A 213 -15.22 19.71 2.20
C ARG A 213 -15.95 18.58 1.45
N TYR A 214 -16.64 17.72 2.18
CA TYR A 214 -17.34 16.57 1.61
C TYR A 214 -18.52 16.99 0.73
N LYS A 215 -19.20 18.09 1.11
CA LYS A 215 -20.21 18.73 0.26
C LYS A 215 -19.64 19.22 -1.07
N LYS A 216 -18.47 19.85 -1.06
CA LYS A 216 -17.78 20.32 -2.26
C LYS A 216 -17.38 19.15 -3.18
N ASP A 217 -17.02 18.00 -2.61
CA ASP A 217 -16.48 16.86 -3.38
C ASP A 217 -17.52 15.79 -3.73
N ALA A 218 -18.74 15.88 -3.19
CA ALA A 218 -19.83 14.95 -3.46
C ALA A 218 -20.09 14.77 -4.97
N GLY A 219 -20.12 13.52 -5.43
CA GLY A 219 -20.32 13.18 -6.84
C GLY A 219 -19.16 13.51 -7.78
N LYS A 220 -18.03 14.02 -7.27
CA LYS A 220 -16.82 14.21 -8.07
C LYS A 220 -16.03 12.90 -8.15
N PRO A 221 -15.20 12.73 -9.20
CA PRO A 221 -14.23 11.65 -9.23
C PRO A 221 -13.33 11.68 -7.99
N ILE A 222 -12.97 10.51 -7.49
CA ILE A 222 -11.97 10.38 -6.43
C ILE A 222 -10.59 10.73 -7.03
N PRO A 223 -9.69 11.46 -6.33
CA PRO A 223 -8.34 11.74 -6.81
C PRO A 223 -7.52 10.48 -7.10
N TRP A 224 -6.54 10.54 -8.00
CA TRP A 224 -5.86 9.35 -8.53
C TRP A 224 -5.20 8.49 -7.46
N ASN A 225 -4.52 9.11 -6.49
CA ASN A 225 -3.82 8.40 -5.44
C ASN A 225 -4.77 7.56 -4.58
N GLN A 226 -5.99 8.07 -4.40
CA GLN A 226 -7.06 7.43 -3.67
C GLN A 226 -7.81 6.39 -4.52
N GLN A 227 -7.90 6.59 -5.84
CA GLN A 227 -8.35 5.54 -6.75
C GLN A 227 -7.37 4.37 -6.74
N ALA A 228 -6.06 4.62 -6.68
CA ALA A 228 -5.04 3.57 -6.59
C ALA A 228 -5.20 2.70 -5.34
N MET A 229 -5.55 3.30 -4.20
CA MET A 229 -5.89 2.57 -2.96
C MET A 229 -7.07 1.61 -3.19
N LEU A 230 -8.20 2.11 -3.71
CA LEU A 230 -9.37 1.30 -4.02
C LEU A 230 -9.06 0.19 -5.03
N ALA A 231 -8.39 0.54 -6.13
CA ALA A 231 -7.99 -0.38 -7.18
C ALA A 231 -7.08 -1.50 -6.64
N GLY A 232 -6.16 -1.17 -5.74
CA GLY A 232 -5.28 -2.16 -5.08
C GLY A 232 -6.06 -3.25 -4.36
N GLY A 233 -7.11 -2.89 -3.61
CA GLY A 233 -7.96 -3.84 -2.92
C GLY A 233 -8.69 -4.80 -3.87
N PHE A 234 -9.27 -4.26 -4.95
CA PHE A 234 -9.92 -5.06 -6.00
C PHE A 234 -8.93 -5.99 -6.71
N GLN A 235 -7.79 -5.47 -7.12
CA GLN A 235 -6.77 -6.25 -7.85
C GLN A 235 -6.23 -7.40 -7.00
N ARG A 236 -5.81 -7.15 -5.75
CA ARG A 236 -5.24 -8.19 -4.88
C ARG A 236 -6.24 -9.31 -4.60
N LEU A 237 -7.51 -8.97 -4.41
CA LEU A 237 -8.56 -9.98 -4.25
C LEU A 237 -8.83 -10.76 -5.56
N ALA A 238 -8.82 -10.10 -6.72
CA ALA A 238 -8.95 -10.78 -8.01
C ALA A 238 -7.85 -11.82 -8.20
N GLU A 239 -6.59 -11.44 -7.91
CA GLU A 239 -5.44 -12.34 -7.96
C GLU A 239 -5.55 -13.50 -6.97
N CYS A 240 -6.06 -13.26 -5.76
CA CYS A 240 -6.31 -14.33 -4.78
C CYS A 240 -7.32 -15.36 -5.30
N HIS A 241 -8.47 -14.88 -5.80
CA HIS A 241 -9.53 -15.75 -6.35
C HIS A 241 -9.05 -16.53 -7.58
N GLU A 242 -8.30 -15.88 -8.46
CA GLU A 242 -7.69 -16.51 -9.63
C GLU A 242 -6.71 -17.63 -9.24
N LEU A 243 -5.84 -17.41 -8.26
CA LEU A 243 -4.91 -18.43 -7.76
C LEU A 243 -5.64 -19.62 -7.11
N LEU A 244 -6.75 -19.36 -6.42
CA LEU A 244 -7.61 -20.40 -5.84
C LEU A 244 -8.49 -21.10 -6.89
N LYS A 245 -8.61 -20.54 -8.10
CA LYS A 245 -9.54 -20.98 -9.16
C LYS A 245 -10.99 -20.94 -8.71
N GLU A 246 -11.35 -19.93 -7.92
CA GLU A 246 -12.69 -19.72 -7.37
C GLU A 246 -13.27 -18.38 -7.87
N GLN A 247 -14.60 -18.20 -7.80
CA GLN A 247 -15.27 -16.90 -7.98
C GLN A 247 -14.97 -16.15 -9.29
N VAL A 248 -14.93 -16.86 -10.44
CA VAL A 248 -14.58 -16.29 -11.76
C VAL A 248 -15.36 -15.02 -12.13
N GLN A 249 -16.65 -14.95 -11.81
CA GLN A 249 -17.47 -13.75 -12.08
C GLN A 249 -17.02 -12.54 -11.24
N ARG A 250 -16.58 -12.77 -10.00
CA ARG A 250 -16.03 -11.74 -9.13
C ARG A 250 -14.68 -11.24 -9.64
N VAL A 251 -13.81 -12.16 -10.08
CA VAL A 251 -12.55 -11.81 -10.74
C VAL A 251 -12.82 -10.90 -11.93
N ALA A 252 -13.73 -11.29 -12.83
CA ALA A 252 -14.08 -10.47 -13.99
C ALA A 252 -14.67 -9.09 -13.62
N LEU A 253 -15.48 -9.00 -12.55
CA LEU A 253 -15.99 -7.71 -12.07
C LEU A 253 -14.87 -6.83 -11.53
N TYR A 254 -14.02 -7.38 -10.67
CA TYR A 254 -12.91 -6.63 -10.06
C TYR A 254 -11.92 -6.16 -11.14
N ASP A 255 -11.64 -7.02 -12.12
CA ASP A 255 -10.78 -6.67 -13.24
C ASP A 255 -11.35 -5.53 -14.09
N ARG A 256 -12.66 -5.54 -14.34
CA ARG A 256 -13.33 -4.42 -15.05
C ARG A 256 -13.20 -3.10 -14.29
N ILE A 257 -13.34 -3.12 -12.96
CA ILE A 257 -13.22 -1.93 -12.12
C ILE A 257 -11.78 -1.38 -12.17
N VAL A 258 -10.78 -2.23 -11.96
CA VAL A 258 -9.38 -1.80 -11.96
C VAL A 258 -8.96 -1.33 -13.35
N LYS A 259 -9.39 -2.03 -14.42
CA LYS A 259 -9.15 -1.61 -15.80
C LYS A 259 -9.78 -0.24 -16.09
N ALA A 260 -11.01 0.01 -15.64
CA ALA A 260 -11.66 1.31 -15.82
C ALA A 260 -10.89 2.45 -15.15
N TYR A 261 -10.27 2.19 -13.99
CA TYR A 261 -9.35 3.13 -13.35
C TYR A 261 -8.07 3.35 -14.16
N SER A 262 -7.36 2.29 -14.54
CA SER A 262 -6.08 2.41 -15.24
C SER A 262 -6.25 3.07 -16.60
N ASP A 263 -7.27 2.69 -17.37
CA ASP A 263 -7.58 3.30 -18.66
C ASP A 263 -7.88 4.80 -18.51
N TRP A 264 -8.61 5.18 -17.46
CA TRP A 264 -8.97 6.58 -17.23
C TRP A 264 -7.76 7.41 -16.82
N PHE A 265 -6.93 6.92 -15.89
CA PHE A 265 -5.69 7.59 -15.52
C PHE A 265 -4.77 7.79 -16.73
N ILE A 266 -4.53 6.73 -17.50
CA ILE A 266 -3.66 6.76 -18.69
C ILE A 266 -4.19 7.75 -19.72
N SER A 267 -5.52 7.80 -19.94
CA SER A 267 -6.14 8.76 -20.87
C SER A 267 -5.97 10.24 -20.47
N GLN A 268 -5.56 10.50 -19.22
CA GLN A 268 -5.37 11.85 -18.65
C GLN A 268 -3.89 12.21 -18.49
N LEU A 269 -2.97 11.30 -18.81
CA LEU A 269 -1.55 11.59 -18.87
C LEU A 269 -1.25 12.49 -20.07
N VAL A 270 -0.56 13.60 -19.85
CA VAL A 270 -0.22 14.56 -20.90
C VAL A 270 1.24 14.34 -21.31
N PRO A 271 1.51 13.80 -22.52
CA PRO A 271 2.86 13.60 -23.00
C PRO A 271 3.53 14.93 -23.33
N TYR A 272 4.83 15.03 -23.06
CA TYR A 272 5.68 16.14 -23.50
C TYR A 272 7.14 15.71 -23.55
N GLU A 273 7.98 16.45 -24.27
CA GLU A 273 9.40 16.14 -24.40
C GLU A 273 10.23 16.82 -23.30
N ALA A 274 11.12 16.06 -22.67
CA ALA A 274 12.13 16.55 -21.72
C ALA A 274 13.39 15.69 -21.80
N GLY A 275 14.57 16.32 -21.83
CA GLY A 275 15.84 15.58 -21.90
C GLY A 275 16.03 14.71 -23.16
N GLY A 276 15.27 14.95 -24.24
CA GLY A 276 15.26 14.09 -25.43
C GLY A 276 14.35 12.86 -25.33
N HIS A 277 13.52 12.77 -24.29
CA HIS A 277 12.60 11.66 -24.05
C HIS A 277 11.17 12.15 -23.88
N THR A 278 10.21 11.37 -24.39
CA THR A 278 8.79 11.56 -24.05
C THR A 278 8.56 11.21 -22.58
N CYS A 279 8.04 12.19 -21.85
CA CYS A 279 7.67 12.11 -20.44
C CYS A 279 6.17 12.41 -20.29
N TYR A 280 5.63 12.14 -19.09
CA TYR A 280 4.28 12.54 -18.71
C TYR A 280 4.25 13.59 -17.62
N LYS A 281 3.23 14.45 -17.68
CA LYS A 281 2.72 15.23 -16.54
C LYS A 281 1.24 14.96 -16.38
N TRP A 282 0.75 15.09 -15.16
CA TRP A 282 -0.67 14.88 -14.85
C TRP A 282 -1.10 15.70 -13.63
N SER A 283 -2.41 15.89 -13.50
CA SER A 283 -3.03 16.59 -12.38
C SER A 283 -3.47 15.60 -11.32
N TYR A 284 -3.40 16.00 -10.05
CA TYR A 284 -4.02 15.33 -8.91
C TYR A 284 -5.53 15.17 -9.09
N ALA A 285 -6.16 16.21 -9.64
CA ALA A 285 -7.59 16.21 -9.89
C ALA A 285 -7.91 15.53 -11.22
N VAL A 286 -8.81 14.56 -11.17
CA VAL A 286 -9.32 13.87 -12.36
C VAL A 286 -10.06 14.86 -13.27
N ASN A 287 -9.85 14.73 -14.59
CA ASN A 287 -10.42 15.60 -15.63
C ASN A 287 -9.94 17.07 -15.59
N ASP A 288 -8.90 17.40 -14.82
CA ASP A 288 -8.27 18.72 -14.85
C ASP A 288 -7.30 18.83 -16.03
N THR A 289 -7.85 18.99 -17.22
CA THR A 289 -7.08 19.13 -18.47
C THR A 289 -6.23 20.41 -18.52
N ALA A 290 -6.54 21.40 -17.68
CA ALA A 290 -5.77 22.61 -17.53
C ALA A 290 -4.54 22.45 -16.60
N LEU A 291 -4.39 21.29 -15.95
CA LEU A 291 -3.28 20.98 -15.04
C LEU A 291 -3.10 22.01 -13.92
N LYS A 292 -4.21 22.54 -13.39
CA LYS A 292 -4.24 23.51 -12.29
C LYS A 292 -3.73 22.90 -10.99
N TYR A 293 -3.96 21.61 -10.81
CA TYR A 293 -3.58 20.86 -9.61
C TYR A 293 -2.46 19.86 -9.93
N MET A 294 -1.37 20.34 -10.53
CA MET A 294 -0.21 19.51 -10.89
C MET A 294 0.17 18.54 -9.77
N GLU A 295 0.36 17.28 -10.10
CA GLU A 295 0.56 16.26 -9.08
C GLU A 295 1.85 16.47 -8.29
N ASP A 296 1.80 16.26 -6.97
CA ASP A 296 3.01 16.23 -6.14
C ASP A 296 3.57 14.82 -6.00
N GLN A 297 4.85 14.75 -5.64
CA GLN A 297 5.53 13.48 -5.45
C GLN A 297 4.88 12.56 -4.40
N GLY A 298 4.20 13.11 -3.39
CA GLY A 298 3.61 12.29 -2.33
C GLY A 298 2.41 11.50 -2.84
N HIS A 299 1.46 12.21 -3.44
CA HIS A 299 0.29 11.60 -4.07
C HIS A 299 0.65 10.84 -5.35
N GLY A 300 1.49 11.43 -6.21
CA GLY A 300 1.95 10.83 -7.47
C GLY A 300 2.70 9.52 -7.28
N GLY A 301 3.29 9.29 -6.11
CA GLY A 301 3.86 8.00 -5.73
C GLY A 301 2.82 6.88 -5.71
N TYR A 302 1.63 7.15 -5.16
CA TYR A 302 0.51 6.20 -5.18
C TYR A 302 -0.05 5.99 -6.58
N ASP A 303 -0.11 7.04 -7.40
CA ASP A 303 -0.56 6.93 -8.80
C ASP A 303 0.34 5.96 -9.58
N VAL A 304 1.65 6.21 -9.53
CA VAL A 304 2.67 5.38 -10.17
C VAL A 304 2.61 3.96 -9.65
N TRP A 305 2.48 3.76 -8.35
CA TRP A 305 2.42 2.43 -7.75
C TRP A 305 1.18 1.65 -8.15
N GLY A 306 0.02 2.32 -8.21
CA GLY A 306 -1.23 1.74 -8.72
C GLY A 306 -1.09 1.27 -10.16
N ILE A 307 -0.46 2.08 -11.02
CA ILE A 307 -0.23 1.73 -12.42
C ILE A 307 0.86 0.66 -12.60
N CYS A 308 1.93 0.67 -11.81
CA CYS A 308 2.90 -0.42 -11.75
C CYS A 308 2.22 -1.76 -11.42
N ARG A 309 1.35 -1.78 -10.41
CA ARG A 309 0.56 -2.98 -10.05
C ARG A 309 -0.37 -3.39 -11.20
N ALA A 310 -1.04 -2.43 -11.84
CA ALA A 310 -1.92 -2.69 -12.96
C ALA A 310 -1.17 -3.28 -14.17
N TYR A 311 0.07 -2.84 -14.43
CA TYR A 311 0.91 -3.35 -15.51
C TYR A 311 1.18 -4.85 -15.40
N TYR A 312 1.49 -5.36 -14.21
CA TYR A 312 1.78 -6.79 -14.03
C TYR A 312 0.56 -7.69 -14.21
N ARG A 313 -0.66 -7.14 -14.16
CA ARG A 313 -1.89 -7.88 -14.42
C ARG A 313 -2.33 -7.70 -15.88
N LYS A 314 -1.96 -8.67 -16.73
CA LYS A 314 -2.22 -8.66 -18.18
C LYS A 314 -3.66 -8.33 -18.59
N ALA A 315 -4.64 -8.67 -17.76
CA ALA A 315 -6.06 -8.37 -18.00
C ALA A 315 -6.37 -6.87 -18.22
N TYR A 316 -5.49 -5.97 -17.76
CA TYR A 316 -5.74 -4.52 -17.83
C TYR A 316 -5.16 -3.88 -19.08
N GLY A 317 -4.12 -4.48 -19.69
CA GLY A 317 -3.54 -4.02 -20.95
C GLY A 317 -2.74 -2.72 -20.84
N VAL A 318 -2.14 -2.42 -19.68
CA VAL A 318 -1.21 -1.28 -19.54
C VAL A 318 0.04 -1.54 -20.38
N GLY A 319 0.39 -0.61 -21.26
CA GLY A 319 1.52 -0.74 -22.20
C GLY A 319 2.88 -0.47 -21.56
N ASN A 320 3.92 -1.10 -22.10
CA ASN A 320 5.32 -0.80 -21.73
C ASN A 320 5.70 0.66 -22.01
N ASP A 321 5.16 1.25 -23.08
CA ASP A 321 5.38 2.65 -23.44
C ASP A 321 4.86 3.60 -22.36
N VAL A 322 3.73 3.26 -21.72
CA VAL A 322 3.20 4.02 -20.59
C VAL A 322 4.17 3.99 -19.42
N MET A 323 4.65 2.80 -19.05
CA MET A 323 5.58 2.61 -17.94
C MET A 323 6.93 3.29 -18.20
N GLN A 324 7.45 3.18 -19.42
CA GLN A 324 8.69 3.85 -19.82
C GLN A 324 8.58 5.36 -19.70
N ARG A 325 7.46 5.96 -20.14
CA ARG A 325 7.28 7.42 -20.07
C ARG A 325 7.11 7.94 -18.64
N LEU A 326 6.48 7.15 -17.76
CA LEU A 326 6.44 7.45 -16.32
C LEU A 326 7.84 7.37 -15.69
N ALA A 327 8.64 6.37 -16.06
CA ALA A 327 10.05 6.28 -15.65
C ALA A 327 10.85 7.49 -16.16
N ASN A 328 10.70 7.84 -17.43
CA ASN A 328 11.32 9.01 -18.03
C ASN A 328 10.95 10.31 -17.29
N THR A 329 9.70 10.47 -16.84
CA THR A 329 9.32 11.62 -15.99
C THR A 329 10.17 11.68 -14.72
N VAL A 330 10.37 10.55 -14.04
CA VAL A 330 11.21 10.55 -12.84
C VAL A 330 12.66 10.91 -13.16
N HIS A 331 13.22 10.34 -14.23
CA HIS A 331 14.63 10.55 -14.57
C HIS A 331 14.91 11.94 -15.16
N TYR A 332 14.18 12.34 -16.19
CA TYR A 332 14.52 13.51 -16.99
C TYR A 332 13.80 14.78 -16.55
N VAL A 333 12.85 14.67 -15.61
CA VAL A 333 12.08 15.81 -15.12
C VAL A 333 12.19 15.94 -13.62
N MET A 334 11.86 14.89 -12.86
CA MET A 334 11.83 15.03 -11.40
C MET A 334 13.21 15.04 -10.80
N TYR A 335 14.13 14.20 -11.29
CA TYR A 335 15.51 14.21 -10.84
C TYR A 335 16.23 15.46 -11.34
N GLN A 336 16.72 16.28 -10.41
CA GLN A 336 17.36 17.57 -10.65
C GLN A 336 18.89 17.50 -10.52
N GLY A 337 19.45 16.29 -10.47
CA GLY A 337 20.87 16.05 -10.20
C GLY A 337 21.21 16.07 -8.70
N ASN A 338 22.41 15.58 -8.37
CA ASN A 338 22.97 15.60 -7.00
C ASN A 338 22.04 15.00 -5.92
N GLY A 339 21.27 13.96 -6.26
CA GLY A 339 20.32 13.32 -5.35
C GLY A 339 19.10 14.18 -4.98
N LEU A 340 18.81 15.23 -5.75
CA LEU A 340 17.65 16.11 -5.53
C LEU A 340 16.52 15.78 -6.49
N PHE A 341 15.29 15.80 -5.97
CA PHE A 341 14.06 15.57 -6.73
C PHE A 341 13.10 16.74 -6.56
N SER A 342 12.41 17.13 -7.63
CA SER A 342 11.33 18.12 -7.59
C SER A 342 10.15 17.62 -6.74
N LYS A 343 9.41 18.56 -6.14
CA LYS A 343 8.21 18.22 -5.36
C LYS A 343 6.97 17.98 -6.21
N ARG A 344 6.99 18.37 -7.50
CA ARG A 344 5.91 18.19 -8.47
C ARG A 344 6.42 17.41 -9.68
N VAL A 345 5.52 16.66 -10.32
CA VAL A 345 5.83 15.78 -11.47
C VAL A 345 6.27 16.55 -12.73
N ASP A 346 6.04 17.86 -12.79
CA ASP A 346 6.49 18.74 -13.87
C ASP A 346 7.87 19.39 -13.61
N GLY A 347 8.60 18.94 -12.58
CA GLY A 347 9.94 19.45 -12.26
C GLY A 347 9.96 20.69 -11.37
N LYS A 348 8.80 21.18 -10.90
CA LYS A 348 8.71 22.46 -10.17
C LYS A 348 8.53 22.31 -8.65
N ASN A 349 8.39 23.47 -7.99
CA ASN A 349 8.02 23.65 -6.58
C ASN A 349 9.12 23.26 -5.57
N GLY A 350 10.38 23.55 -5.91
CA GLY A 350 11.54 23.27 -5.08
C GLY A 350 11.92 21.79 -5.07
N THR A 351 12.94 21.44 -4.28
CA THR A 351 13.53 20.09 -4.27
C THR A 351 13.54 19.44 -2.89
N GLN A 352 13.79 18.12 -2.87
CA GLN A 352 13.99 17.29 -1.69
C GLN A 352 15.02 16.19 -1.98
N LYS A 353 15.60 15.59 -0.93
CA LYS A 353 16.72 14.61 -1.03
C LYS A 353 16.30 13.15 -1.24
N TYR A 354 15.01 12.88 -1.33
CA TYR A 354 14.45 11.54 -1.45
C TYR A 354 13.19 11.59 -2.31
N LEU A 355 12.72 10.44 -2.77
CA LEU A 355 11.42 10.31 -3.43
C LEU A 355 10.57 9.28 -2.68
N GLY A 356 9.26 9.23 -2.89
CA GLY A 356 8.45 8.16 -2.29
C GLY A 356 8.98 6.78 -2.71
N ALA A 357 9.11 5.83 -1.77
CA ALA A 357 9.59 4.47 -2.07
C ALA A 357 8.74 3.75 -3.14
N SER A 358 7.50 4.20 -3.33
CA SER A 358 6.58 3.76 -4.38
C SER A 358 7.11 3.95 -5.81
N TYR A 359 8.02 4.91 -6.04
CA TYR A 359 8.58 5.16 -7.37
C TYR A 359 9.65 4.13 -7.77
N LEU A 360 10.22 3.37 -6.82
CA LEU A 360 11.22 2.34 -7.13
C LEU A 360 10.68 1.24 -8.06
N CYS A 361 9.35 1.05 -8.13
CA CYS A 361 8.75 0.13 -9.10
C CYS A 361 9.04 0.50 -10.56
N LEU A 362 9.39 1.76 -10.85
CA LEU A 362 9.72 2.21 -12.20
C LEU A 362 11.13 1.79 -12.65
N ALA A 363 12.00 1.37 -11.73
CA ALA A 363 13.35 0.94 -12.05
C ALA A 363 13.39 -0.25 -13.03
N GLY A 364 12.36 -1.10 -13.04
CA GLY A 364 12.24 -2.19 -14.01
C GLY A 364 12.07 -1.75 -15.47
N PHE A 365 11.72 -0.49 -15.71
CA PHE A 365 11.53 0.09 -17.06
C PHE A 365 12.64 1.07 -17.42
N GLN A 366 13.46 1.47 -16.46
CA GLN A 366 14.63 2.31 -16.67
C GLN A 366 15.67 1.95 -15.61
N PRO A 367 16.54 0.96 -15.86
CA PRO A 367 17.43 0.41 -14.85
C PRO A 367 18.33 1.46 -14.18
N GLU A 368 18.72 2.52 -14.89
CA GLU A 368 19.52 3.62 -14.34
C GLU A 368 18.81 4.37 -13.22
N LEU A 369 17.46 4.34 -13.16
CA LEU A 369 16.70 4.93 -12.06
C LEU A 369 16.92 4.21 -10.74
N TYR A 370 17.27 2.91 -10.77
CA TYR A 370 17.46 2.16 -9.54
C TYR A 370 18.54 2.80 -8.67
N ASP A 371 19.71 3.08 -9.23
CA ASP A 371 20.83 3.65 -8.47
C ASP A 371 20.51 5.06 -7.98
N ILE A 372 19.84 5.85 -8.80
CA ILE A 372 19.40 7.21 -8.48
C ILE A 372 18.43 7.19 -7.28
N LEU A 373 17.40 6.35 -7.33
CA LEU A 373 16.36 6.30 -6.32
C LEU A 373 16.85 5.59 -5.05
N ALA A 374 17.46 4.41 -5.19
CA ALA A 374 17.92 3.63 -4.05
C ALA A 374 18.98 4.39 -3.24
N SER A 375 19.93 5.07 -3.90
CA SER A 375 20.94 5.90 -3.22
C SER A 375 20.31 7.05 -2.44
N ALA A 376 19.31 7.73 -3.03
CA ALA A 376 18.61 8.83 -2.37
C ALA A 376 17.79 8.38 -1.15
N ASP A 377 17.30 7.14 -1.19
CA ASP A 377 16.42 6.57 -0.18
C ASP A 377 17.15 5.83 0.96
N LEU A 378 18.47 5.66 0.89
CA LEU A 378 19.27 4.94 1.90
C LEU A 378 19.07 5.46 3.32
N GLU A 379 19.01 6.79 3.51
CA GLU A 379 18.79 7.37 4.85
C GLU A 379 17.39 7.06 5.40
N GLN A 380 16.38 7.02 4.52
CA GLN A 380 15.02 6.64 4.93
C GLN A 380 14.96 5.15 5.26
N ALA A 381 15.64 4.31 4.48
CA ALA A 381 15.68 2.86 4.66
C ALA A 381 16.27 2.42 6.02
N LYS A 382 17.07 3.24 6.69
CA LYS A 382 17.57 2.94 8.04
C LYS A 382 16.45 2.80 9.07
N THR A 383 15.36 3.55 8.91
CA THR A 383 14.31 3.68 9.94
C THR A 383 12.89 3.44 9.41
N LYS A 384 12.72 3.24 8.10
CA LYS A 384 11.42 3.01 7.46
C LYS A 384 11.43 1.72 6.66
N ALA A 385 10.68 0.73 7.15
CA ALA A 385 10.65 -0.61 6.59
C ALA A 385 10.24 -0.66 5.11
N ASN A 386 9.34 0.21 4.67
CA ASN A 386 8.90 0.27 3.27
C ASN A 386 10.01 0.73 2.32
N TYR A 387 10.81 1.73 2.70
CA TYR A 387 11.97 2.17 1.92
C TYR A 387 13.01 1.06 1.81
N PHE A 388 13.35 0.44 2.96
CA PHE A 388 14.26 -0.70 2.99
C PHE A 388 13.80 -1.83 2.06
N ALA A 389 12.56 -2.30 2.26
CA ALA A 389 12.04 -3.44 1.51
C ALA A 389 11.90 -3.14 0.02
N GLN A 390 11.55 -1.92 -0.39
CA GLN A 390 11.47 -1.54 -1.81
C GLN A 390 12.85 -1.55 -2.49
N ILE A 391 13.91 -1.08 -1.81
CA ILE A 391 15.29 -1.15 -2.32
C ILE A 391 15.66 -2.61 -2.53
N ILE A 392 15.53 -3.43 -1.49
CA ILE A 392 15.90 -4.85 -1.51
C ILE A 392 15.11 -5.64 -2.55
N PHE A 393 13.80 -5.39 -2.64
CA PHE A 393 12.91 -6.04 -3.61
C PHE A 393 13.26 -5.63 -5.04
N SER A 394 13.41 -4.33 -5.31
CA SER A 394 13.73 -3.84 -6.66
C SER A 394 15.09 -4.35 -7.15
N ARG A 395 16.09 -4.38 -6.25
CA ARG A 395 17.39 -5.01 -6.50
C ARG A 395 17.24 -6.45 -6.98
N GLN A 396 16.44 -7.24 -6.26
CA GLN A 396 16.20 -8.64 -6.57
C GLN A 396 15.47 -8.81 -7.91
N GLN A 397 14.46 -7.98 -8.21
CA GLN A 397 13.74 -8.04 -9.48
C GLN A 397 14.64 -7.71 -10.68
N LEU A 398 15.50 -6.68 -10.58
CA LEU A 398 16.46 -6.33 -11.62
C LEU A 398 17.47 -7.47 -11.87
N ALA A 399 17.96 -8.10 -10.80
CA ALA A 399 18.87 -9.23 -10.92
C ALA A 399 18.20 -10.47 -11.56
N LEU A 400 16.88 -10.65 -11.42
CA LEU A 400 16.13 -11.71 -12.09
C LEU A 400 15.89 -11.39 -13.56
N ASN A 401 15.53 -10.15 -13.90
CA ASN A 401 15.31 -9.74 -15.29
C ASN A 401 16.59 -9.86 -16.12
N ALA A 402 17.74 -9.46 -15.59
CA ALA A 402 19.04 -9.59 -16.26
C ALA A 402 19.46 -11.06 -16.53
N LYS A 403 18.84 -12.04 -15.86
CA LYS A 403 19.06 -13.47 -16.10
C LYS A 403 18.11 -14.03 -17.17
N LEU A 404 16.99 -13.38 -17.45
CA LEU A 404 16.03 -13.81 -18.48
C LEU A 404 16.41 -13.28 -19.88
N GLU A 405 17.24 -12.23 -19.96
CA GLU A 405 17.77 -11.66 -21.20
C GLU A 405 19.08 -12.32 -21.68
N LYS A 406 19.63 -13.24 -20.88
CA LYS A 406 20.79 -14.08 -21.22
C LYS A 406 20.33 -15.50 -21.48
#